data_AF-A0A351A114-F1
#
_entry.id   AF-A0A351A114-F1
#
_cell.length_a   1.000
_cell.length_b   1.000
_cell.length_c   1.000
_cell.angle_alpha   90.00
_cell.angle_beta   90.00
_cell.angle_gamma   90.00
#
_symmetry.space_group_name_H-M   'P 1'
#
loop_
_entity.id
_entity.type
_entity.pdbx_description
1 polymer ?
#
loop_
_entity_poly.entity_id
_entity_poly.type
_entity_poly.pdbx_seq_one_letter_code
_entity_poly.pdbx_strand_id
1 'polypeptide(L)'
;RFWAGRKAAFPAAGRLSPDYYCMDGTIPRKRLGEMLTAIQAMEGRYGLRCMNVFHAGDGNLHPLILFDANQADEFERAEAFGAEILELSVALGGTITGEHGV
;
A
#
# COMPACT_ATOMS: atom_id res chain seq x y z
N ARG A 1 19.70 -6.83 13.95
CA ARG A 1 18.35 -7.45 14.05
C ARG A 1 17.26 -6.56 13.43
N PHE A 2 17.10 -5.29 13.85
CA PHE A 2 16.08 -4.38 13.28
C PHE A 2 16.13 -4.19 11.75
N TRP A 3 17.32 -3.99 11.18
CA TRP A 3 17.49 -3.86 9.72
C TRP A 3 17.11 -5.10 8.92
N ALA A 4 17.28 -6.29 9.49
CA ALA A 4 16.84 -7.53 8.85
C ALA A 4 15.31 -7.56 8.75
N GLY A 5 14.61 -7.08 9.79
CA GLY A 5 13.15 -6.91 9.76
C GLY A 5 12.69 -5.96 8.66
N ARG A 6 13.28 -4.75 8.55
CA ARG A 6 12.90 -3.78 7.49
C ARG A 6 13.13 -4.33 6.08
N LYS A 7 14.23 -5.06 5.85
CA LYS A 7 14.51 -5.66 4.53
C LYS A 7 13.59 -6.84 4.21
N ALA A 8 13.04 -7.51 5.21
CA ALA A 8 12.20 -8.69 5.05
C ALA A 8 10.70 -8.38 4.87
N ALA A 9 10.30 -7.11 4.75
CA ALA A 9 8.88 -6.74 4.68
C ALA A 9 8.14 -7.38 3.47
N PHE A 10 8.73 -7.35 2.27
CA PHE A 10 8.16 -7.97 1.07
C PHE A 10 8.15 -9.50 1.14
N PRO A 11 9.25 -10.18 1.53
CA PRO A 11 9.20 -11.62 1.82
C PRO A 11 8.18 -12.01 2.89
N ALA A 12 7.92 -11.15 3.87
CA ALA A 12 6.90 -11.39 4.88
C ALA A 12 5.48 -11.30 4.29
N ALA A 13 5.22 -10.34 3.39
CA ALA A 13 3.95 -10.25 2.66
C ALA A 13 3.66 -11.54 1.88
N GLY A 14 4.64 -12.05 1.13
CA GLY A 14 4.51 -13.33 0.40
C GLY A 14 4.40 -14.58 1.29
N ARG A 15 4.57 -14.45 2.62
CA ARG A 15 4.25 -15.53 3.58
C ARG A 15 2.84 -15.38 4.19
N LEU A 16 2.25 -14.20 4.11
CA LEU A 16 0.96 -13.86 4.72
C LEU A 16 -0.22 -13.97 3.75
N SER A 17 0.07 -13.93 2.46
CA SER A 17 -0.91 -14.00 1.37
C SER A 17 -0.30 -14.70 0.16
N PRO A 18 -1.11 -15.44 -0.63
CA PRO A 18 -0.67 -16.00 -1.92
C PRO A 18 -0.15 -14.91 -2.86
N ASP A 19 -0.87 -13.79 -2.93
CA ASP A 19 -0.57 -12.66 -3.79
C ASP A 19 -0.55 -11.34 -2.99
N TYR A 20 0.16 -10.35 -3.52
CA TYR A 20 0.06 -8.97 -3.04
C TYR A 20 0.21 -7.98 -4.20
N TYR A 21 -0.52 -6.87 -4.10
CA TYR A 21 -0.46 -5.77 -5.05
C TYR A 21 0.31 -4.61 -4.42
N CYS A 22 1.46 -4.29 -5.00
CA CYS A 22 2.37 -3.27 -4.49
C CYS A 22 2.08 -1.93 -5.15
N MET A 23 1.72 -0.95 -4.35
CA MET A 23 1.53 0.43 -4.79
C MET A 23 2.80 1.25 -4.56
N ASP A 24 3.00 2.31 -5.33
CA ASP A 24 4.12 3.23 -5.19
C ASP A 24 3.61 4.67 -5.34
N GLY A 25 3.40 5.36 -4.23
CA GLY A 25 2.89 6.74 -4.22
C GLY A 25 3.73 7.62 -3.32
N THR A 26 3.57 8.93 -3.44
CA THR A 26 4.16 9.88 -2.48
C THR A 26 3.10 10.78 -1.87
N ILE A 27 3.37 11.30 -0.67
CA ILE A 27 2.57 12.35 -0.01
C ILE A 27 3.48 13.31 0.76
N PRO A 28 3.04 14.54 1.05
CA PRO A 28 3.72 15.39 2.02
C PRO A 28 3.83 14.68 3.38
N ARG A 29 5.04 14.59 3.93
CA ARG A 29 5.35 13.84 5.17
C ARG A 29 4.39 14.09 6.34
N LYS A 30 3.89 15.33 6.47
CA LYS A 30 2.92 15.72 7.51
C LYS A 30 1.54 15.05 7.40
N ARG A 31 1.24 14.40 6.27
CA ARG A 31 -0.02 13.69 5.98
C ARG A 31 0.08 12.17 6.16
N LEU A 32 1.22 11.63 6.58
CA LEU A 32 1.42 10.18 6.74
C LEU A 32 0.37 9.53 7.66
N GLY A 33 0.04 10.17 8.78
CA GLY A 33 -0.99 9.67 9.70
C GLY A 33 -2.37 9.60 9.05
N GLU A 34 -2.74 10.61 8.26
CA GLU A 34 -4.03 10.66 7.55
C GLU A 34 -4.13 9.56 6.49
N MET A 35 -3.06 9.36 5.71
CA MET A 35 -3.00 8.28 4.73
C MET A 35 -3.15 6.90 5.40
N LEU A 36 -2.44 6.66 6.50
CA LEU A 36 -2.54 5.41 7.25
C LEU A 36 -3.95 5.14 7.80
N THR A 37 -4.61 6.16 8.36
CA THR A 37 -6.00 6.04 8.83
C THR A 37 -6.96 5.77 7.67
N ALA A 38 -6.75 6.40 6.52
CA ALA A 38 -7.57 6.16 5.34
C ALA A 38 -7.40 4.74 4.80
N ILE A 39 -6.16 4.24 4.69
CA ILE A 39 -5.87 2.86 4.28
C ILE A 39 -6.57 1.87 5.22
N GLN A 40 -6.52 2.09 6.53
CA GLN A 40 -7.21 1.21 7.50
C GLN A 40 -8.74 1.20 7.28
N ALA A 41 -9.35 2.33 6.95
CA ALA A 41 -10.77 2.38 6.61
C ALA A 41 -11.06 1.67 5.28
N MET A 42 -10.17 1.81 4.29
CA MET A 42 -10.25 1.13 3.00
C MET A 42 -10.15 -0.40 3.16
N GLU A 43 -9.31 -0.92 4.07
CA GLU A 43 -9.24 -2.36 4.36
C GLU A 43 -10.62 -2.93 4.70
N GLY A 44 -11.41 -2.20 5.52
CA GLY A 44 -12.78 -2.57 5.85
C GLY A 44 -13.75 -2.48 4.68
N ARG A 45 -13.60 -1.47 3.81
CA ARG A 45 -14.48 -1.25 2.65
C ARG A 45 -14.24 -2.27 1.53
N TYR A 46 -12.98 -2.64 1.27
CA TYR A 46 -12.60 -3.59 0.23
C TYR A 46 -12.53 -5.04 0.73
N GLY A 47 -12.57 -5.26 2.05
CA GLY A 47 -12.47 -6.60 2.63
C GLY A 47 -11.09 -7.24 2.43
N LEU A 48 -10.06 -6.44 2.17
CA LEU A 48 -8.68 -6.88 1.93
C LEU A 48 -7.74 -6.25 2.95
N ARG A 49 -6.68 -6.97 3.32
CA ARG A 49 -5.65 -6.45 4.25
C ARG A 49 -4.60 -5.67 3.48
N CYS A 50 -3.96 -4.70 4.11
CA CYS A 50 -2.90 -3.89 3.53
C CYS A 50 -1.71 -3.77 4.51
N MET A 51 -0.58 -4.34 4.11
CA MET A 51 0.68 -4.10 4.81
C MET A 51 1.31 -2.80 4.33
N ASN A 52 1.88 -2.04 5.26
CA ASN A 52 2.35 -0.69 5.01
C ASN A 52 3.87 -0.59 5.22
N VAL A 53 4.61 -0.24 4.16
CA VAL A 53 6.06 0.01 4.19
C VAL A 53 6.34 1.39 3.62
N PHE A 54 7.28 2.14 4.20
CA PHE A 54 7.49 3.53 3.83
C PHE A 54 8.96 3.92 3.80
N HIS A 55 9.22 4.95 3.01
CA HIS A 55 10.32 5.89 3.17
C HIS A 55 9.77 7.16 3.84
N ALA A 56 9.42 7.08 5.13
CA ALA A 56 8.74 8.18 5.83
C ALA A 56 9.53 9.52 5.86
N GLY A 57 10.84 9.48 5.57
CA GLY A 57 11.72 10.64 5.50
C GLY A 57 11.51 11.51 4.25
N ASP A 58 11.04 10.93 3.15
CA ASP A 58 10.75 11.62 1.88
C ASP A 58 9.26 11.56 1.50
N GLY A 59 8.47 10.73 2.17
CA GLY A 59 7.02 10.63 1.98
C GLY A 59 6.60 9.59 0.96
N ASN A 60 7.53 8.74 0.49
CA ASN A 60 7.20 7.62 -0.39
C ASN A 60 6.62 6.42 0.36
N LEU A 61 5.62 5.81 -0.25
CA LEU A 61 4.76 4.78 0.32
C LEU A 61 4.79 3.52 -0.54
N HIS A 62 4.84 2.37 0.12
CA HIS A 62 4.59 1.04 -0.46
C HIS A 62 3.49 0.30 0.32
N PRO A 63 2.22 0.66 0.10
CA PRO A 63 1.08 -0.18 0.45
C PRO A 63 1.15 -1.51 -0.31
N LEU A 64 1.05 -2.61 0.42
CA LEU A 64 1.05 -3.97 -0.09
C LEU A 64 -0.31 -4.58 0.22
N ILE A 65 -1.23 -4.50 -0.74
CA ILE A 65 -2.59 -5.02 -0.60
C ILE A 65 -2.51 -6.54 -0.76
N LEU A 66 -2.94 -7.27 0.26
CA LEU A 66 -2.87 -8.72 0.33
C LEU A 66 -4.17 -9.32 -0.21
N PHE A 67 -4.07 -10.20 -1.21
CA PHE A 67 -5.20 -10.86 -1.85
C PHE A 67 -4.83 -12.29 -2.30
N ASP A 68 -5.83 -13.06 -2.74
CA ASP A 68 -5.67 -14.36 -3.39
C ASP A 68 -6.30 -14.32 -4.79
N ALA A 69 -5.49 -14.40 -5.85
CA ALA A 69 -5.97 -14.33 -7.23
C ALA A 69 -6.87 -15.51 -7.63
N ASN A 70 -6.93 -16.59 -6.82
CA ASN A 70 -7.81 -17.72 -7.06
C ASN A 70 -9.21 -17.51 -6.47
N GLN A 71 -9.37 -16.50 -5.60
CA GLN A 71 -10.65 -16.11 -5.06
C GLN A 71 -11.30 -15.11 -6.01
N ALA A 72 -12.47 -15.47 -6.53
CA ALA A 72 -13.21 -14.63 -7.46
C ALA A 72 -13.48 -13.27 -6.82
N ASP A 73 -13.18 -12.18 -7.54
CA ASP A 73 -13.32 -10.76 -7.17
C ASP A 73 -12.15 -10.12 -6.41
N GLU A 74 -11.22 -10.90 -5.83
CA GLU A 74 -10.22 -10.29 -4.94
C GLU A 74 -9.19 -9.45 -5.70
N PHE A 75 -8.84 -9.86 -6.92
CA PHE A 75 -7.93 -9.11 -7.76
C PHE A 75 -8.54 -7.75 -8.14
N GLU A 76 -9.80 -7.74 -8.60
CA GLU A 76 -10.49 -6.51 -8.97
C GLU A 76 -10.67 -5.57 -7.77
N ARG A 77 -10.95 -6.12 -6.58
CA ARG A 77 -10.99 -5.33 -5.33
C ARG A 77 -9.60 -4.80 -4.97
N ALA A 78 -8.53 -5.56 -5.18
CA ALA A 78 -7.16 -5.11 -4.92
C ALA A 78 -6.76 -3.98 -5.86
N GLU A 79 -7.11 -4.06 -7.15
CA GLU A 79 -6.90 -2.97 -8.12
C GLU A 79 -7.69 -1.72 -7.72
N ALA A 80 -8.97 -1.86 -7.37
CA ALA A 80 -9.80 -0.74 -6.94
C ALA A 80 -9.29 -0.09 -5.65
N PHE A 81 -8.82 -0.90 -4.69
CA PHE A 81 -8.20 -0.41 -3.46
C PHE A 81 -6.89 0.33 -3.77
N GLY A 82 -6.03 -0.23 -4.62
CA GLY A 82 -4.81 0.42 -5.07
C GLY A 82 -5.08 1.77 -5.75
N ALA A 83 -6.07 1.82 -6.64
CA ALA A 83 -6.47 3.04 -7.32
C ALA A 83 -6.89 4.13 -6.33
N GLU A 84 -7.73 3.81 -5.34
CA GLU A 84 -8.18 4.81 -4.36
C GLU A 84 -7.04 5.32 -3.47
N ILE A 85 -6.05 4.48 -3.14
CA ILE A 85 -4.83 4.92 -2.44
C ILE A 85 -4.05 5.95 -3.27
N LEU A 86 -3.91 5.72 -4.58
CA LEU A 86 -3.19 6.64 -5.46
C LEU A 86 -3.97 7.95 -5.69
N GLU A 87 -5.30 7.87 -5.84
CA GLU A 87 -6.18 9.03 -5.89
C GLU A 87 -6.06 9.88 -4.62
N LEU A 88 -6.05 9.24 -3.45
CA LEU A 88 -5.84 9.92 -2.18
C LEU A 88 -4.43 10.52 -2.11
N SER A 89 -3.41 9.83 -2.60
CA SER A 89 -2.04 10.35 -2.65
C SER A 89 -1.98 11.67 -3.43
N VAL A 90 -2.64 11.74 -4.58
CA VAL A 90 -2.78 12.97 -5.39
C VAL A 90 -3.60 14.03 -4.64
N ALA A 91 -4.74 13.66 -4.04
CA ALA A 91 -5.59 14.59 -3.29
C ALA A 91 -4.87 15.21 -2.08
N LEU A 92 -3.92 14.50 -1.47
CA LEU A 92 -3.07 14.98 -0.38
C LEU A 92 -1.89 15.85 -0.85
N GLY A 93 -1.75 16.07 -2.16
CA GLY A 93 -0.68 16.88 -2.77
C GLY A 93 0.59 16.10 -3.11
N GLY A 94 0.45 14.79 -3.35
CA GLY A 94 1.52 13.88 -3.73
C GLY A 94 1.45 13.42 -5.18
N THR A 95 2.01 12.25 -5.47
CA THR A 95 2.13 11.68 -6.82
C THR A 95 1.69 10.22 -6.88
N ILE A 96 1.32 9.76 -8.09
CA ILE A 96 0.92 8.37 -8.37
C ILE A 96 2.09 7.38 -8.52
N THR A 97 3.32 7.89 -8.49
CA THR A 97 4.57 7.15 -8.61
C THR A 97 5.63 7.88 -7.80
N GLY A 98 6.38 7.16 -6.98
CA GLY A 98 7.47 7.72 -6.17
C GLY A 98 8.84 7.34 -6.71
N GLU A 99 9.05 6.07 -7.01
CA GLU A 99 10.32 5.51 -7.49
C GLU A 99 10.18 4.55 -8.69
N HIS A 100 9.00 3.97 -8.96
CA HIS A 100 8.86 2.91 -9.98
C HIS A 100 8.69 3.45 -11.41
N GLY A 101 8.32 4.73 -11.56
CA GLY A 101 8.02 5.33 -12.85
C GLY A 101 6.64 4.96 -13.37
N VAL A 102 6.42 5.21 -14.67
CA VAL A 102 5.22 4.87 -15.46
C VAL A 102 5.66 4.14 -16.72
#